data_AF-A0AAD3DIJ9-F1
#
_entry.id   AF-A0AAD3DIJ9-F1
#
_cell.length_a   1.000
_cell.length_b   1.000
_cell.length_c   1.000
_cell.angle_alpha   90.00
_cell.angle_beta   90.00
_cell.angle_gamma   90.00
#
_symmetry.space_group_name_H-M   'P 1'
#
loop_
_entity.id
_entity.type
_entity.pdbx_description
1 polymer ?
#
loop_
_entity_poly.entity_id
_entity_poly.type
_entity_poly.pdbx_seq_one_letter_code
_entity_poly.pdbx_strand_id
1 'polypeptide(L)'
;RDLSLQPRVRACVADIVECERALRRADALGVVSSCRSSLALAAHDAVAASRPRGVDLLDSLDDPGTPFAESAEMPASAVGEVAFCVSWLACMWGRAALAGIHPQVSLELAELWSSRMGKPATLQDFADIHQSFQELDMYGIEELLWKER
;
A
#
# COMPACT_ATOMS: atom_id res chain seq x y z
N ARG A 1 37.98 17.74 16.95
CA ARG A 1 38.08 16.43 16.27
C ARG A 1 37.12 16.47 15.11
N ASP A 2 37.63 16.69 13.90
CA ASP A 2 36.83 16.76 12.68
C ASP A 2 36.17 15.41 12.41
N LEU A 3 34.86 15.32 12.65
CA LEU A 3 34.03 14.22 12.18
C LEU A 3 33.66 14.49 10.73
N SER A 4 34.65 14.52 9.84
CA SER A 4 34.39 14.54 8.40
C SER A 4 33.81 13.18 8.02
N LEU A 5 32.47 13.09 8.00
CA LEU A 5 31.74 11.93 7.50
C LEU A 5 32.30 11.55 6.13
N GLN A 6 32.58 10.26 5.92
CA GLN A 6 33.08 9.79 4.65
C GLN A 6 32.12 10.18 3.51
N PRO A 7 32.61 10.44 2.28
CA PRO A 7 31.79 10.92 1.17
C PRO A 7 30.55 10.06 0.91
N ARG A 8 30.68 8.73 1.06
CA ARG A 8 29.57 7.76 0.92
C ARG A 8 28.48 7.94 1.97
N VAL A 9 28.87 8.26 3.20
CA VAL A 9 27.94 8.48 4.31
C VAL A 9 27.19 9.80 4.10
N ARG A 10 27.87 10.84 3.61
CA ARG A 10 27.22 12.12 3.28
C ARG A 10 26.18 11.98 2.17
N ALA A 11 26.50 11.22 1.12
CA ALA A 11 25.55 10.95 0.03
C ALA A 11 24.32 10.20 0.53
N CYS A 12 24.50 9.12 1.30
CA CYS A 12 23.40 8.35 1.90
C CYS A 12 22.50 9.21 2.80
N VAL A 13 23.09 10.08 3.64
CA VAL A 13 22.31 11.00 4.48
C VAL A 13 21.52 12.01 3.64
N ALA A 14 22.11 12.53 2.55
CA ALA A 14 21.39 13.43 1.65
C ALA A 14 20.20 12.73 0.98
N ASP A 15 20.38 11.50 0.51
CA ASP A 15 19.31 10.69 -0.10
C ASP A 15 18.16 10.44 0.88
N ILE A 16 18.46 10.11 2.15
CA ILE A 16 17.45 9.92 3.20
C ILE A 16 16.67 11.22 3.45
N VAL A 17 17.34 12.37 3.51
CA VAL A 17 16.69 13.67 3.73
C VAL A 17 15.78 14.04 2.55
N GLU A 18 16.21 13.80 1.30
CA GLU A 18 15.35 14.04 0.15
C GLU A 18 14.15 13.09 0.12
N CYS A 19 14.33 11.81 0.47
CA CYS A 19 13.24 10.86 0.63
C CYS A 19 12.22 11.35 1.67
N GLU A 20 12.66 11.80 2.84
CA GLU A 20 11.78 12.35 3.88
C GLU A 20 10.98 13.58 3.38
N ARG A 21 11.63 14.48 2.63
CA ARG A 21 10.92 15.62 2.02
C ARG A 21 9.92 15.18 0.98
N ALA A 22 10.25 14.19 0.16
CA ALA A 22 9.35 13.65 -0.84
C ALA A 22 8.10 13.02 -0.20
N LEU A 23 8.27 12.25 0.88
CA LEU A 23 7.16 11.67 1.64
C LEU A 23 6.24 12.75 2.22
N ARG A 24 6.80 13.78 2.87
CA ARG A 24 6.01 14.90 3.40
C ARG A 24 5.27 15.66 2.31
N ARG A 25 5.89 15.84 1.13
CA ARG A 25 5.22 16.47 -0.02
C ARG A 25 4.09 15.62 -0.57
N ALA A 26 4.27 14.31 -0.68
CA ALA A 26 3.24 13.40 -1.16
C ALA A 26 2.01 13.41 -0.23
N ASP A 27 2.25 13.42 1.08
CA ASP A 27 1.19 13.57 2.10
C ASP A 27 0.50 14.94 1.99
N ALA A 28 1.25 16.03 1.98
CA ALA A 28 0.71 17.39 1.89
C ALA A 28 -0.09 17.66 0.59
N LEU A 29 0.25 16.97 -0.49
CA LEU A 29 -0.48 17.03 -1.77
C LEU A 29 -1.69 16.09 -1.81
N GLY A 30 -1.92 15.27 -0.77
CA GLY A 30 -3.03 14.33 -0.69
C GLY A 30 -2.89 13.13 -1.64
N VAL A 31 -1.67 12.81 -2.11
CA VAL A 31 -1.42 11.69 -3.03
C VAL A 31 -1.85 10.37 -2.39
N VAL A 32 -1.50 10.19 -1.10
CA VAL A 32 -1.84 8.97 -0.34
C VAL A 32 -3.36 8.82 -0.22
N SER A 33 -4.06 9.88 0.15
CA SER A 33 -5.52 9.90 0.27
C SER A 33 -6.20 9.62 -1.07
N SER A 34 -5.66 10.15 -2.17
CA SER A 34 -6.13 9.88 -3.53
C SER A 34 -5.95 8.42 -3.91
N CYS A 35 -4.76 7.83 -3.66
CA CYS A 35 -4.51 6.42 -3.93
C CYS A 35 -5.41 5.49 -3.10
N ARG A 36 -5.61 5.79 -1.80
CA ARG A 36 -6.55 5.05 -0.93
C ARG A 36 -7.96 5.05 -1.51
N SER A 37 -8.42 6.23 -1.96
CA SER A 37 -9.78 6.40 -2.50
C SER A 37 -9.97 5.66 -3.83
N SER A 38 -8.97 5.72 -4.71
CA SER A 38 -9.01 5.04 -6.02
C SER A 38 -8.97 3.51 -5.87
N LEU A 39 -8.14 2.99 -4.96
CA LEU A 39 -8.12 1.57 -4.61
C LEU A 39 -9.45 1.09 -4.01
N ALA A 40 -10.09 1.89 -3.15
CA ALA A 40 -11.40 1.55 -2.59
C ALA A 40 -12.48 1.45 -3.69
N LEU A 41 -12.46 2.35 -4.67
CA LEU A 41 -13.36 2.29 -5.82
C LEU A 41 -13.09 1.05 -6.69
N ALA A 42 -11.82 0.78 -7.01
CA ALA A 42 -11.43 -0.38 -7.79
C ALA A 42 -11.83 -1.70 -7.10
N ALA A 43 -11.71 -1.79 -5.78
CA ALA A 43 -12.16 -2.94 -4.99
C ALA A 43 -13.68 -3.11 -5.08
N HIS A 44 -14.44 -2.03 -4.95
CA HIS A 44 -15.90 -2.06 -5.06
C HIS A 44 -16.36 -2.53 -6.45
N ASP A 45 -15.72 -2.04 -7.51
CA ASP A 45 -16.03 -2.44 -8.89
C ASP A 45 -15.69 -3.91 -9.15
N ALA A 46 -14.57 -4.41 -8.63
CA ALA A 46 -14.19 -5.81 -8.73
C ALA A 46 -15.20 -6.74 -8.04
N VAL A 47 -15.70 -6.34 -6.87
CA VAL A 47 -16.76 -7.09 -6.15
C VAL A 47 -18.08 -7.04 -6.91
N ALA A 48 -18.45 -5.88 -7.47
CA ALA A 48 -19.67 -5.72 -8.25
C ALA A 48 -19.65 -6.56 -9.54
N ALA A 49 -18.49 -6.66 -10.22
CA ALA A 49 -18.31 -7.51 -11.39
C ALA A 49 -18.39 -9.02 -11.07
N SER A 50 -17.98 -9.40 -9.85
CA SER A 50 -18.00 -10.80 -9.38
C SER A 50 -19.39 -11.26 -8.91
N ARG A 51 -20.35 -10.35 -8.74
CA ARG A 51 -21.72 -10.69 -8.33
C ARG A 51 -22.53 -11.17 -9.53
N PRO A 52 -23.05 -12.42 -9.55
CA PRO A 52 -23.90 -12.87 -10.64
C PRO A 52 -25.17 -12.00 -10.70
N ARG A 53 -25.49 -11.47 -11.88
CA ARG A 53 -26.76 -10.79 -12.13
C ARG A 53 -27.86 -11.85 -12.00
N GLY A 54 -28.66 -11.75 -10.94
CA GLY A 54 -29.64 -12.76 -10.53
C GLY A 54 -30.85 -12.96 -11.44
N VAL A 55 -30.72 -12.75 -12.76
CA VAL A 55 -31.78 -12.97 -13.74
C VAL A 55 -31.42 -13.99 -14.84
N ASP A 56 -30.15 -14.39 -15.00
CA ASP A 56 -29.73 -15.32 -16.08
C ASP A 56 -29.48 -16.77 -15.61
N LEU A 57 -29.57 -17.05 -14.30
CA LEU A 57 -29.27 -18.39 -13.75
C LEU A 57 -30.29 -19.48 -14.12
N LEU A 58 -31.42 -19.14 -14.74
CA LEU A 58 -32.40 -20.13 -15.21
C LEU A 58 -32.25 -20.50 -16.69
N ASP A 59 -31.49 -19.73 -17.48
CA ASP A 59 -31.42 -19.92 -18.95
C ASP A 59 -30.07 -20.50 -19.44
N SER A 60 -29.12 -20.78 -18.54
CA SER A 60 -27.76 -21.21 -18.92
C SER A 60 -27.33 -22.58 -18.38
N LEU A 61 -28.26 -23.41 -17.91
CA LEU A 61 -27.93 -24.77 -17.41
C LEU A 61 -27.57 -25.79 -18.52
N ASP A 62 -27.54 -25.39 -19.79
CA ASP A 62 -27.34 -26.30 -20.94
C ASP A 62 -26.07 -26.09 -21.76
N ASP A 63 -25.11 -25.25 -21.34
CA ASP A 63 -23.82 -25.11 -22.07
C ASP A 63 -22.61 -25.60 -21.24
N PRO A 64 -22.09 -26.82 -21.49
CA PRO A 64 -20.91 -27.35 -20.81
C PRO A 64 -19.58 -26.80 -21.37
N GLY A 65 -19.59 -25.63 -22.04
CA GLY A 65 -18.48 -25.13 -22.85
C GLY A 65 -17.92 -23.77 -22.47
N THR A 66 -18.57 -22.97 -21.62
CA THR A 66 -18.03 -21.65 -21.26
C THR A 66 -16.77 -21.80 -20.41
N PRO A 67 -15.59 -21.35 -20.88
CA PRO A 67 -14.42 -21.25 -20.02
C PRO A 67 -14.80 -20.34 -18.87
N PHE A 68 -14.61 -20.82 -17.64
CA PHE A 68 -14.77 -20.04 -16.42
C PHE A 68 -14.07 -18.70 -16.63
N ALA A 69 -14.87 -17.63 -16.73
CA ALA A 69 -14.43 -16.35 -17.22
C ALA A 69 -13.16 -15.91 -16.49
N GLU A 70 -12.20 -15.48 -17.32
CA GLU A 70 -10.86 -15.02 -16.99
C GLU A 70 -10.75 -14.38 -15.60
N SER A 71 -9.72 -14.81 -14.87
CA SER A 71 -9.10 -14.04 -13.79
C SER A 71 -9.18 -12.56 -14.12
N ALA A 72 -10.05 -11.82 -13.44
CA ALA A 72 -10.19 -10.39 -13.65
C ALA A 72 -8.82 -9.75 -13.39
N GLU A 73 -8.08 -9.49 -14.46
CA GLU A 73 -6.78 -8.82 -14.37
C GLU A 73 -7.05 -7.44 -13.77
N MET A 74 -6.36 -7.15 -12.69
CA MET A 74 -6.53 -5.90 -11.97
C MET A 74 -6.19 -4.73 -12.92
N PRO A 75 -7.00 -3.66 -12.99
CA PRO A 75 -6.77 -2.61 -13.96
C PRO A 75 -5.38 -2.00 -13.76
N ALA A 76 -4.71 -1.65 -14.87
CA ALA A 76 -3.34 -1.14 -14.83
C ALA A 76 -3.16 0.08 -13.92
N SER A 77 -4.21 0.90 -13.77
CA SER A 77 -4.25 2.00 -12.80
C SER A 77 -4.15 1.52 -11.35
N ALA A 78 -4.91 0.48 -10.98
CA ALA A 78 -4.89 -0.09 -9.65
C ALA A 78 -3.57 -0.82 -9.35
N VAL A 79 -2.91 -1.40 -10.36
CA VAL A 79 -1.58 -2.02 -10.16
C VAL A 79 -0.55 -1.00 -9.68
N GLY A 80 -0.53 0.18 -10.31
CA GLY A 80 0.35 1.28 -9.89
C GLY A 80 0.04 1.79 -8.49
N GLU A 81 -1.25 1.94 -8.17
CA GLU A 81 -1.70 2.39 -6.84
C GLU A 81 -1.38 1.38 -5.75
N VAL A 82 -1.58 0.07 -6.00
CA VAL A 82 -1.18 -0.99 -5.06
C VAL A 82 0.32 -0.94 -4.81
N ALA A 83 1.13 -0.82 -5.86
CA ALA A 83 2.59 -0.74 -5.71
C ALA A 83 3.02 0.50 -4.89
N PHE A 84 2.38 1.64 -5.12
CA PHE A 84 2.61 2.86 -4.35
C PHE A 84 2.22 2.67 -2.88
N CYS A 85 1.01 2.16 -2.60
CA CYS A 85 0.52 1.95 -1.24
C CYS A 85 1.35 0.92 -0.47
N VAL A 86 1.77 -0.19 -1.10
CA VAL A 86 2.69 -1.17 -0.50
C VAL A 86 4.01 -0.51 -0.10
N SER A 87 4.58 0.31 -0.99
CA SER A 87 5.84 1.02 -0.74
C SER A 87 5.68 2.07 0.37
N TRP A 88 4.55 2.78 0.40
CA TRP A 88 4.20 3.73 1.45
C TRP A 88 4.10 3.04 2.81
N LEU A 89 3.32 1.95 2.89
CA LEU A 89 3.12 1.19 4.13
C LEU A 89 4.45 0.60 4.63
N ALA A 90 5.25 -0.01 3.77
CA ALA A 90 6.58 -0.51 4.16
C ALA A 90 7.47 0.60 4.72
N CYS A 91 7.44 1.79 4.10
CA CYS A 91 8.21 2.93 4.56
C CYS A 91 7.71 3.46 5.92
N MET A 92 6.40 3.65 6.08
CA MET A 92 5.83 4.20 7.31
C MET A 92 6.00 3.26 8.50
N TRP A 93 5.73 1.96 8.32
CA TRP A 93 5.96 0.96 9.36
C TRP A 93 7.45 0.79 9.68
N GLY A 94 8.32 0.79 8.67
CA GLY A 94 9.76 0.74 8.88
C GLY A 94 10.28 1.95 9.67
N ARG A 95 9.76 3.15 9.37
CA ARG A 95 10.09 4.36 10.12
C ARG A 95 9.58 4.31 11.56
N ALA A 96 8.36 3.82 11.79
CA ALA A 96 7.82 3.62 13.14
C ALA A 96 8.68 2.65 13.95
N ALA A 97 9.09 1.53 13.35
CA ALA A 97 9.96 0.55 13.99
C ALA A 97 11.33 1.15 14.37
N LEU A 98 11.94 1.93 13.48
CA LEU A 98 13.21 2.61 13.74
C LEU A 98 13.10 3.69 14.84
N ALA A 99 11.95 4.35 14.94
CA ALA A 99 11.66 5.32 16.00
C ALA A 99 11.28 4.66 17.34
N GLY A 100 11.05 3.35 17.36
CA GLY A 100 10.57 2.64 18.55
C GLY A 100 9.10 2.91 18.86
N ILE A 101 8.32 3.39 17.89
CA ILE A 101 6.88 3.61 17.99
C ILE A 101 6.18 2.28 17.76
N HIS A 102 5.46 1.77 18.78
CA HIS A 102 4.79 0.46 18.72
C HIS A 102 5.68 -0.68 18.17
N PRO A 103 6.88 -0.91 18.75
CA PRO A 103 7.99 -1.60 18.07
C PRO A 103 7.67 -3.03 17.65
N GLN A 104 6.87 -3.77 18.40
CA GLN A 104 6.45 -5.14 18.04
C GLN A 104 5.57 -5.13 16.79
N VAL A 105 4.55 -4.27 16.76
CA VAL A 105 3.60 -4.16 15.65
C VAL A 105 4.26 -3.55 14.42
N SER A 106 5.01 -2.48 14.60
CA SER A 106 5.65 -1.77 13.49
C SER A 106 6.71 -2.62 12.79
N LEU A 107 7.47 -3.44 13.52
CA LEU A 107 8.47 -4.32 12.93
C LEU A 107 7.80 -5.42 12.09
N GLU A 108 6.79 -6.07 12.65
CA GLU A 108 6.03 -7.12 11.96
C GLU A 108 5.40 -6.59 10.65
N LEU A 109 4.72 -5.45 10.72
CA LEU A 109 4.11 -4.85 9.54
C LEU A 109 5.15 -4.34 8.53
N ALA A 110 6.29 -3.80 8.99
CA ALA A 110 7.37 -3.40 8.09
C ALA A 110 7.92 -4.60 7.30
N GLU A 111 8.14 -5.74 7.96
CA GLU A 111 8.58 -6.96 7.31
C GLU A 111 7.54 -7.51 6.33
N LEU A 112 6.27 -7.53 6.75
CA LEU A 112 5.15 -7.96 5.91
C LEU A 112 5.09 -7.16 4.60
N TRP A 113 5.00 -5.82 4.68
CA TRP A 113 4.89 -4.95 3.51
C TRP A 113 6.16 -4.95 2.67
N SER A 114 7.33 -5.06 3.30
CA SER A 114 8.59 -5.21 2.57
C SER A 114 8.64 -6.51 1.77
N SER A 115 8.09 -7.60 2.31
CA SER A 115 7.99 -8.87 1.59
C SER A 115 7.01 -8.80 0.41
N ARG A 116 6.09 -7.83 0.39
CA ARG A 116 5.11 -7.63 -0.68
C ARG A 116 5.64 -6.79 -1.83
N MET A 117 6.65 -5.95 -1.59
CA MET A 117 7.29 -5.14 -2.63
C MET A 117 7.79 -6.00 -3.80
N GLY A 118 7.50 -5.57 -5.03
CA GLY A 118 7.91 -6.26 -6.26
C GLY A 118 7.13 -7.53 -6.61
N LYS A 119 6.17 -7.96 -5.78
CA LYS A 119 5.25 -9.06 -6.11
C LYS A 119 4.09 -8.55 -6.99
N PRO A 120 3.52 -9.41 -7.85
CA PRO A 120 2.35 -9.04 -8.63
C PRO A 120 1.18 -8.72 -7.69
N ALA A 121 0.48 -7.64 -8.00
CA ALA A 121 -0.68 -7.21 -7.24
C ALA A 121 -1.86 -8.17 -7.44
N THR A 122 -2.62 -8.37 -6.38
CA THR A 122 -3.72 -9.33 -6.27
C THR A 122 -4.94 -8.66 -5.64
N LEU A 123 -6.13 -9.24 -5.83
CA LEU A 123 -7.35 -8.72 -5.21
C LEU A 123 -7.29 -8.70 -3.68
N GLN A 124 -6.49 -9.58 -3.06
CA GLN A 124 -6.30 -9.59 -1.61
C GLN A 124 -5.59 -8.32 -1.11
N ASP A 125 -4.73 -7.71 -1.93
CA ASP A 125 -3.98 -6.51 -1.54
C ASP A 125 -4.90 -5.34 -1.19
N PHE A 126 -6.08 -5.22 -1.82
CA PHE A 126 -7.03 -4.15 -1.50
C PHE A 126 -7.46 -4.20 -0.03
N ALA A 127 -7.81 -5.39 0.46
CA ALA A 127 -8.25 -5.57 1.84
C ALA A 127 -7.09 -5.36 2.82
N ASP A 128 -5.93 -5.94 2.53
CA ASP A 128 -4.75 -5.86 3.38
C ASP A 128 -4.24 -4.40 3.48
N ILE A 129 -4.20 -3.68 2.35
CA ILE A 129 -3.77 -2.26 2.30
C ILE A 129 -4.75 -1.41 3.10
N HIS A 130 -6.05 -1.59 2.89
CA HIS A 130 -7.07 -0.84 3.61
C HIS A 130 -6.95 -1.06 5.12
N GLN A 131 -6.81 -2.32 5.55
CA GLN A 131 -6.62 -2.68 6.94
C GLN A 131 -5.37 -2.01 7.54
N SER A 132 -4.23 -2.06 6.84
CA SER A 132 -3.00 -1.49 7.39
C SER A 132 -3.01 0.04 7.43
N PHE A 133 -3.74 0.70 6.53
CA PHE A 133 -4.01 2.13 6.66
C PHE A 133 -4.88 2.45 7.88
N GLN A 134 -5.90 1.63 8.18
CA GLN A 134 -6.69 1.79 9.41
C GLN A 134 -5.83 1.59 10.66
N GLU A 135 -4.85 0.68 10.62
CA GLU A 135 -3.90 0.47 11.71
C GLU A 135 -2.98 1.69 11.88
N LEU A 136 -2.46 2.28 10.80
CA LEU A 136 -1.70 3.53 10.88
C LEU A 136 -2.52 4.65 11.57
N ASP A 137 -3.79 4.78 11.19
CA ASP A 137 -4.73 5.74 11.79
C ASP A 137 -4.97 5.42 13.28
N MET A 138 -5.21 4.14 13.61
CA MET A 138 -5.49 3.66 14.97
C MET A 138 -4.32 3.87 15.93
N TYR A 139 -3.09 3.60 15.49
CA TYR A 139 -1.89 3.78 16.29
C TYR A 139 -1.34 5.22 16.22
N GLY A 140 -1.94 6.11 15.41
CA GLY A 140 -1.50 7.49 15.23
C GLY A 140 -0.08 7.59 14.69
N ILE A 141 0.37 6.60 13.91
CA ILE A 141 1.77 6.46 13.48
C ILE A 141 2.23 7.69 12.68
N GLU A 142 1.41 8.15 11.74
CA GLU A 142 1.76 9.28 10.89
C GLU A 142 1.95 10.55 11.74
N GLU A 143 1.02 10.84 12.65
CA GLU A 143 1.15 11.97 13.57
C GLU A 143 2.41 11.89 14.44
N LEU A 144 2.71 10.71 15.00
CA LEU A 144 3.87 10.51 15.86
C LEU A 144 5.17 10.69 15.08
N LEU A 145 5.26 10.10 13.88
CA LEU A 145 6.43 10.23 12.99
C LEU A 145 6.66 11.67 12.51
N TRP A 146 5.60 12.44 12.31
CA TRP A 146 5.69 13.83 11.86
C TRP A 146 5.94 14.81 13.01
N LYS A 147 5.53 14.48 14.25
CA LYS A 147 5.78 15.30 15.45
C LYS A 147 7.18 15.10 16.04
N GLU A 148 7.77 13.91 15.95
CA GLU A 148 9.09 13.60 16.52
C GLU A 148 10.29 14.21 15.77
N ARG A 149 10.08 15.03 14.72
CA ARG A 149 11.17 15.62 13.91
C ARG A 149 10.95 17.05 13.44
#